data_AF-A0A2E2WF02-F1
#
_entry.id   AF-A0A2E2WF02-F1
#
_cell.length_a   1.000
_cell.length_b   1.000
_cell.length_c   1.000
_cell.angle_alpha   90.00
_cell.angle_beta   90.00
_cell.angle_gamma   90.00
#
_symmetry.space_group_name_H-M   'P 1'
#
loop_
_entity.id
_entity.type
_entity.pdbx_description
1 polymer ?
#
loop_
_entity_poly.entity_id
_entity_poly.type
_entity_poly.pdbx_seq_one_letter_code
_entity_poly.pdbx_strand_id
1 'polypeptide(L)' 'KAITGGTDAQGEVSVGVEQNGQQVTGRGAHTDIVVASAMAFINGLNRLEARAGSVSPMAPVRAALGGV' A
#
# COMPACT_ATOMS: atom_id res chain seq x y z
N LYS A 1 -7.51 -12.75 -0.19
CA LYS A 1 -8.85 -13.31 -0.49
C LYS A 1 -9.28 -12.68 -1.80
N ALA A 2 -9.66 -13.44 -2.84
CA ALA A 2 -10.20 -12.85 -4.06
C ALA A 2 -11.58 -12.26 -3.73
N ILE A 3 -11.77 -10.95 -3.96
CA ILE A 3 -12.98 -10.23 -3.54
C ILE A 3 -14.08 -10.29 -4.60
N THR A 4 -13.76 -10.63 -5.86
CA THR A 4 -14.76 -10.84 -6.92
C THR A 4 -14.34 -11.96 -7.89
N GLY A 5 -15.31 -12.67 -8.46
CA GLY A 5 -15.11 -13.73 -9.44
C GLY A 5 -15.37 -13.22 -10.86
N GLY A 6 -14.40 -13.42 -11.75
CA GLY A 6 -14.40 -12.95 -13.15
C GLY A 6 -13.08 -12.24 -13.49
N THR A 7 -12.85 -11.93 -14.76
CA THR A 7 -11.63 -11.25 -15.28
C THR A 7 -11.36 -9.88 -14.63
N ASP A 8 -12.32 -9.35 -13.86
CA ASP A 8 -12.27 -8.09 -13.12
C ASP A 8 -12.10 -8.31 -11.59
N ALA A 9 -11.54 -9.46 -11.21
CA ALA A 9 -11.23 -9.80 -9.84
C ALA A 9 -10.20 -8.81 -9.26
N GLN A 10 -10.63 -7.85 -8.44
CA GLN A 10 -9.70 -7.01 -7.70
C GLN A 10 -9.00 -7.85 -6.63
N GLY A 11 -7.67 -7.95 -6.74
CA GLY A 11 -6.82 -8.60 -5.77
C GLY A 11 -6.43 -7.63 -4.67
N GLU A 12 -6.72 -7.99 -3.42
CA GLU A 12 -6.16 -7.30 -2.25
C GLU A 12 -4.90 -8.03 -1.78
N VAL A 13 -3.80 -7.29 -1.67
CA VAL A 13 -2.51 -7.75 -1.17
C VAL A 13 -2.16 -6.97 0.10
N SER A 14 -1.67 -7.69 1.11
CA SER A 14 -1.13 -7.12 2.33
C SER A 14 0.33 -7.53 2.48
N VAL A 15 1.21 -6.58 2.78
CA VAL A 15 2.65 -6.81 2.97
C VAL A 15 3.05 -6.33 4.36
N GLY A 16 3.62 -7.22 5.15
CA GLY A 16 4.26 -6.88 6.43
C GLY A 16 5.69 -6.42 6.17
N VAL A 17 6.04 -5.24 6.69
CA VAL A 17 7.40 -4.70 6.64
C VAL A 17 7.85 -4.46 8.07
N GLU A 18 9.06 -4.90 8.38
CA GLU A 18 9.68 -4.75 9.69
C GLU A 18 11.06 -4.12 9.54
N GLN A 19 11.35 -3.10 10.34
CA GLN A 19 12.67 -2.48 10.41
C GLN A 19 12.88 -1.90 11.81
N ASN A 20 14.06 -2.09 12.38
CA ASN A 20 14.44 -1.55 13.69
C ASN A 20 13.43 -1.88 14.82
N GLY A 21 12.85 -3.09 14.79
CA GLY A 21 11.85 -3.54 15.76
C GLY A 21 10.45 -2.93 15.58
N GLN A 22 10.24 -2.13 14.54
CA GLN A 22 8.93 -1.60 14.19
C GLN A 22 8.32 -2.38 13.03
N GLN A 23 7.17 -2.98 13.29
CA GLN A 23 6.40 -3.71 12.30
C GLN A 23 5.20 -2.89 11.83
N VAL A 24 5.01 -2.81 10.52
CA VAL A 24 3.86 -2.17 9.88
C VAL A 24 3.31 -3.05 8.76
N THR A 25 2.01 -2.93 8.50
CA THR A 25 1.37 -3.61 7.37
C THR A 25 0.94 -2.58 6.34
N GLY A 26 1.45 -2.75 5.12
CA GLY A 26 1.00 -2.05 3.92
C GLY A 26 -0.08 -2.85 3.19
N ARG A 27 -1.00 -2.16 2.51
CA ARG A 27 -2.09 -2.77 1.74
C ARG A 27 -2.11 -2.18 0.34
N GLY A 28 -2.44 -3.00 -0.65
CA GLY A 28 -2.59 -2.61 -2.05
C GLY A 28 -3.74 -3.39 -2.66
N ALA A 29 -4.57 -2.72 -3.45
CA ALA A 29 -5.69 -3.33 -4.14
C ALA A 29 -5.59 -2.97 -5.62
N HIS A 30 -5.48 -3.99 -6.48
CA HIS A 30 -5.40 -3.82 -7.92
C HIS A 30 -5.87 -5.10 -8.62
N THR A 31 -6.35 -4.99 -9.87
CA THR A 31 -6.73 -6.16 -10.69
C THR A 31 -5.51 -7.01 -11.06
N ASP A 32 -4.39 -6.35 -11.35
CA ASP A 32 -3.07 -6.96 -11.46
C ASP A 32 -2.43 -7.18 -10.06
N ILE A 33 -2.17 -8.44 -9.71
CA ILE A 33 -1.55 -8.82 -8.44
C ILE A 33 -0.12 -8.29 -8.26
N VAL A 34 0.68 -8.18 -9.31
CA VAL A 34 2.05 -7.64 -9.24
C VAL A 34 2.00 -6.17 -8.86
N VAL A 35 1.10 -5.41 -9.50
CA VAL A 35 0.87 -4.00 -9.19
C VAL A 35 0.32 -3.84 -7.77
N ALA A 36 -0.64 -4.68 -7.35
CA ALA A 36 -1.17 -4.67 -5.98
C ALA A 36 -0.06 -4.92 -4.94
N SER A 37 0.87 -5.84 -5.25
CA SER A 37 2.01 -6.17 -4.38
C SER A 37 2.97 -5.00 -4.24
N ALA A 38 3.30 -4.34 -5.35
CA ALA A 38 4.16 -3.16 -5.36
C ALA A 38 3.52 -2.00 -4.56
N MET A 39 2.22 -1.74 -4.78
CA MET A 39 1.49 -0.73 -4.01
C MET A 39 1.46 -1.05 -2.50
N ALA A 40 1.22 -2.31 -2.14
CA ALA A 40 1.22 -2.74 -0.75
C ALA A 40 2.59 -2.53 -0.09
N PHE A 41 3.68 -2.82 -0.79
CA PHE A 41 5.04 -2.64 -0.29
C PHE A 41 5.38 -1.15 -0.09
N ILE A 42 5.10 -0.29 -1.08
CA ILE A 42 5.33 1.16 -0.99
C ILE A 42 4.53 1.75 0.17
N ASN A 43 3.27 1.35 0.34
CA ASN A 43 2.44 1.79 1.47
C ASN A 43 2.99 1.32 2.82
N GLY A 44 3.58 0.12 2.87
CA GLY A 44 4.27 -0.39 4.06
C GLY A 44 5.49 0.44 4.41
N LEU A 45 6.36 0.71 3.44
CA LEU A 45 7.55 1.54 3.62
C LEU A 45 7.20 2.97 4.07
N ASN A 46 6.24 3.61 3.41
CA ASN A 46 5.79 4.96 3.79
C ASN A 46 5.28 5.02 5.23
N ARG A 47 4.58 3.97 5.69
CA ARG A 47 4.11 3.85 7.08
C ARG A 47 5.24 3.60 8.06
N LEU A 48 6.25 2.84 7.64
CA LEU A 48 7.43 2.56 8.45
C LEU A 48 8.24 3.83 8.69
N GLU A 49 8.53 4.56 7.61
CA GLU A 49 9.22 5.86 7.66
C GLU A 49 8.42 6.91 8.45
N ALA A 50 7.09 6.94 8.28
CA ALA A 50 6.24 7.83 9.07
C ALA A 50 6.27 7.53 10.58
N ARG A 51 6.50 6.27 10.99
CA ARG A 51 6.72 5.92 12.40
C ARG A 51 8.16 6.15 12.87
N ALA A 52 9.14 6.04 11.97
CA ALA A 52 10.55 6.30 12.24
C ALA A 52 10.84 7.79 12.47
N GLY A 53 9.90 8.69 12.13
CA GLY A 53 9.97 10.12 12.44
C GLY A 53 10.82 10.95 11.46
N SER A 54 11.25 10.34 10.34
CA SER A 54 12.12 10.93 9.32
C SER A 54 11.37 11.75 8.25
N VAL A 55 10.04 11.62 8.16
CA VAL A 55 9.24 12.25 7.09
C VAL A 55 7.92 12.79 7.63
N SER A 56 7.63 14.07 7.39
CA SER A 56 6.28 14.61 7.55
C SER A 56 5.30 13.71 6.79
N PRO A 57 4.08 13.44 7.30
CA PRO A 57 3.12 12.56 6.64
C PRO A 57 2.81 13.17 5.28
N MET A 58 3.53 12.73 4.25
CA MET A 58 3.29 13.17 2.89
C MET A 58 1.89 12.69 2.58
N ALA A 59 1.00 13.68 2.42
CA ALA A 59 -0.41 13.47 2.17
C ALA A 59 -0.58 12.37 1.11
N PRO A 60 -1.58 11.48 1.28
CA PRO A 60 -1.78 10.37 0.35
C PRO A 60 -1.75 10.91 -1.07
N VAL A 61 -0.89 10.35 -1.93
CA VAL A 61 -0.70 10.74 -3.34
C VAL A 61 -2.02 10.77 -4.14
N ARG A 62 -3.10 10.19 -3.61
CA ARG A 62 -4.47 10.37 -4.11
C ARG A 62 -5.00 11.81 -4.07
N ALA A 63 -4.36 12.71 -3.31
CA ALA A 63 -4.73 14.14 -3.27
C ALA A 63 -4.05 15.00 -4.36
N ALA A 64 -3.06 14.45 -5.08
CA ALA A 64 -2.26 15.24 -6.03
C ALA A 64 -2.70 15.09 -7.51
N LEU A 65 -3.61 14.16 -7.81
CA LEU A 65 -4.08 13.94 -9.19
C LEU A 65 -5.61 13.88 -9.25
N GLY A 66 -6.18 15.06 -9.51
CA GLY A 66 -7.38 15.20 -10.35
C GLY A 66 -8.72 14.87 -9.70
N GLY A 67 -9.28 15.86 -9.00
CA GLY A 67 -10.70 16.12 -9.17
C GLY A 67 -10.91 16.68 -10.58
N VAL A 68 -11.54 15.88 -11.44
CA VAL A 68 -12.44 16.31 -12.52
C VAL A 68 -13.54 15.26 -12.65
#